data_AF-A0A9E1DWW5-F1
#
_entry.id   AF-A0A9E1DWW5-F1
#
_cell.length_a   1.000
_cell.length_b   1.000
_cell.length_c   1.000
_cell.angle_alpha   90.00
_cell.angle_beta   90.00
_cell.angle_gamma   90.00
#
_symmetry.space_group_name_H-M   'P 1'
#
loop_
_entity.id
_entity.type
_entity.pdbx_description
1 polymer ?
#
loop_
_entity_poly.entity_id
_entity_poly.type
_entity_poly.pdbx_seq_one_letter_code
_entity_poly.pdbx_strand_id
1 'polypeptide(L)'
;GSTFYLDSAEDWQGFEFIYIVRGKMAYNNPDEPIELEPGDYIARKEEPEESWFETRTDVTLIYTSSQPSFHLLREEIEDYLQLAKEVESTEEMDGHSKRLVRMSHEVGKRLGLSTERLGDLKYAAFFHDIGKAKVPDEMLEKEGELTEKEWKIMEKHTKWGRKMLEKLDHLKRAGKIVEQTHERLDGEGYPKGLSEEEILLEAKIVSVVDAWDAMTSNRPYRDALSEKKAIEELKKNRGSQFAPEVVDTFLSVLREKKEHSATAIERDKYKDEALHFRKIDKLYDLSREVLSAAKSEEIMDKTLEAVLKTTPFQRGLISIFDRPITPESSETVRIERYAHRGLTEDEITKLEETNLDELEVNTEKFDDSYRLGKSYYVPYEVRREKFQTGAKLDSRLSSEETLDWHPEDSLYLPLYREDQIIGQISVDDPEDGLVPDQEDLQPIENFALLTSLALEKLELKKNKPHQ
;
A
#
# COMPACT_ATOMS: atom_id res chain seq x y z
N GLY A 1 2.79 -0.60 7.22
CA GLY A 1 1.94 -0.26 8.37
C GLY A 1 2.12 -1.32 9.44
N SER A 2 2.07 -0.96 10.72
CA SER A 2 2.38 -1.87 11.85
C SER A 2 1.42 -3.06 12.03
N THR A 3 0.35 -3.14 11.23
CA THR A 3 -0.70 -4.13 11.38
C THR A 3 -1.46 -4.33 10.07
N PHE A 4 -1.81 -5.57 9.73
CA PHE A 4 -2.78 -5.89 8.68
C PHE A 4 -3.63 -7.10 9.10
N TYR A 5 -4.80 -7.29 8.49
CA TYR A 5 -5.73 -8.36 8.83
C TYR A 5 -6.14 -9.14 7.58
N LEU A 6 -6.49 -10.41 7.79
CA LEU A 6 -7.17 -11.25 6.81
C LEU A 6 -8.49 -11.70 7.44
N ASP A 7 -9.58 -11.44 6.73
CA ASP A 7 -10.94 -11.72 7.19
C ASP A 7 -11.46 -13.06 6.65
N SER A 8 -12.38 -13.65 7.40
CA SER A 8 -13.16 -14.82 7.01
C SER A 8 -14.17 -14.46 5.91
N ALA A 9 -14.45 -15.39 5.00
CA ALA A 9 -15.57 -15.28 4.08
C ALA A 9 -16.34 -16.61 4.06
N GLU A 10 -17.65 -16.55 4.35
CA GLU A 10 -18.53 -17.73 4.58
C GLU A 10 -18.56 -18.74 3.41
N ASP A 11 -18.15 -18.32 2.21
CA ASP A 11 -18.14 -19.14 0.99
C ASP A 11 -16.73 -19.39 0.42
N TRP A 12 -15.66 -19.11 1.19
CA TRP A 12 -14.29 -19.24 0.70
C TRP A 12 -13.82 -20.70 0.63
N GLN A 13 -13.51 -21.17 -0.58
CA GLN A 13 -12.90 -22.48 -0.85
C GLN A 13 -11.47 -22.37 -1.39
N GLY A 14 -10.81 -21.25 -1.09
CA GLY A 14 -9.52 -20.90 -1.66
C GLY A 14 -8.32 -21.41 -0.87
N PHE A 15 -7.14 -21.00 -1.33
CA PHE A 15 -5.86 -21.21 -0.65
C PHE A 15 -5.25 -19.84 -0.34
N GLU A 16 -4.66 -19.71 0.84
CA GLU A 16 -3.88 -18.54 1.26
C GLU A 16 -2.49 -18.99 1.70
N PHE A 17 -1.49 -18.25 1.25
CA PHE A 17 -0.10 -18.49 1.59
C PHE A 17 0.61 -17.19 1.89
N ILE A 18 1.18 -17.08 3.08
CA ILE A 18 2.04 -15.97 3.50
C ILE A 18 3.42 -16.56 3.75
N TYR A 19 4.46 -16.01 3.14
CA TYR A 19 5.85 -16.38 3.41
C TYR A 19 6.64 -15.14 3.78
N ILE A 20 7.37 -15.17 4.88
CA ILE A 20 8.15 -14.03 5.36
C ILE A 20 9.49 -14.00 4.65
N VAL A 21 9.72 -12.94 3.88
CA VAL A 21 10.96 -12.72 3.12
C VAL A 21 11.98 -11.97 3.97
N ARG A 22 11.53 -10.96 4.73
CA ARG A 22 12.38 -10.13 5.58
C ARG A 22 11.56 -9.58 6.75
N GLY A 23 12.21 -9.32 7.88
CA GLY A 23 11.60 -8.71 9.05
C GLY A 23 10.94 -9.71 10.00
N LYS A 24 10.33 -9.19 11.06
CA LYS A 24 9.62 -9.97 12.07
C LYS A 24 8.18 -9.49 12.21
N MET A 25 7.24 -10.42 12.26
CA MET A 25 5.83 -10.14 12.55
C MET A 25 5.22 -11.22 13.41
N ALA A 26 4.20 -10.87 14.18
CA ALA A 26 3.41 -11.81 14.94
C ALA A 26 2.09 -12.09 14.22
N TYR A 27 1.76 -13.35 14.03
CA TYR A 27 0.41 -13.82 13.77
C TYR A 27 -0.31 -14.01 15.11
N ASN A 28 -1.29 -13.16 15.39
CA ASN A 28 -2.05 -13.20 16.63
C ASN A 28 -3.23 -14.18 16.47
N ASN A 29 -3.10 -15.35 17.07
CA ASN A 29 -4.16 -16.34 17.25
C ASN A 29 -4.84 -16.11 18.63
N PRO A 30 -6.16 -16.38 18.81
CA PRO A 30 -6.87 -16.27 20.09
C PRO A 30 -6.18 -16.87 21.33
N ASP A 31 -5.32 -17.89 21.19
CA ASP A 31 -4.64 -18.51 22.34
C ASP A 31 -3.29 -17.83 22.70
N GLU A 32 -2.39 -17.61 21.73
CA GLU A 32 -1.09 -16.94 21.92
C GLU A 32 -0.52 -16.40 20.59
N PRO A 33 0.18 -15.24 20.58
CA PRO A 33 0.85 -14.74 19.38
C PRO A 33 1.97 -15.67 18.89
N ILE A 34 1.95 -16.01 17.61
CA ILE A 34 3.00 -16.77 16.94
C ILE A 34 3.93 -15.78 16.25
N GLU A 35 5.17 -15.69 16.71
CA GLU A 35 6.20 -14.87 16.06
C GLU A 35 6.68 -15.56 14.77
N LEU A 36 6.81 -14.77 13.70
CA LEU A 36 7.23 -15.17 12.37
C LEU A 36 8.47 -14.38 11.96
N GLU A 37 9.48 -15.08 11.48
CA GLU A 37 10.78 -14.57 11.05
C GLU A 37 11.05 -14.93 9.56
N PRO A 38 12.08 -14.38 8.92
CA PRO A 38 12.39 -14.70 7.53
C PRO A 38 12.57 -16.20 7.32
N GLY A 39 11.83 -16.78 6.38
CA GLY A 39 11.78 -18.23 6.13
C GLY A 39 10.50 -18.91 6.65
N ASP A 40 9.77 -18.28 7.57
CA ASP A 40 8.50 -18.82 8.06
C ASP A 40 7.36 -18.60 7.08
N TYR A 41 6.36 -19.48 7.14
CA TYR A 41 5.18 -19.40 6.29
C TYR A 41 3.89 -19.84 6.97
N ILE A 42 2.77 -19.32 6.47
CA ILE A 42 1.41 -19.73 6.79
C ILE A 42 0.78 -20.24 5.51
N ALA A 43 0.14 -21.41 5.57
CA ALA A 43 -0.59 -22.00 4.45
C ALA A 43 -1.98 -22.45 4.91
N ARG A 44 -3.03 -22.03 4.22
CA ARG A 44 -4.45 -22.31 4.57
C ARG A 44 -5.22 -22.81 3.37
N LYS A 45 -6.14 -23.75 3.57
CA LYS A 45 -6.98 -24.39 2.53
C LYS A 45 -8.48 -24.43 2.88
N GLU A 46 -8.88 -23.84 3.99
CA GLU A 46 -10.25 -23.87 4.55
C GLU A 46 -10.62 -22.48 5.06
N GLU A 47 -11.92 -22.24 5.31
CA GLU A 47 -12.49 -20.94 5.75
C GLU A 47 -11.51 -20.14 6.64
N PRO A 48 -11.09 -18.93 6.24
CA PRO A 48 -10.08 -18.21 7.00
C PRO A 48 -10.68 -17.87 8.37
N GLU A 49 -10.06 -18.27 9.48
CA GLU A 49 -10.40 -17.66 10.77
C GLU A 49 -9.89 -16.21 10.78
N GLU A 50 -10.64 -15.28 11.40
CA GLU A 50 -10.20 -13.88 11.57
C GLU A 50 -8.76 -13.83 12.06
N SER A 51 -7.89 -13.19 11.29
CA SER A 51 -6.44 -13.29 11.47
C SER A 51 -5.76 -11.95 11.49
N TRP A 52 -5.02 -11.72 12.57
CA TRP A 52 -4.38 -10.45 12.86
C TRP A 52 -2.87 -10.58 12.79
N PHE A 53 -2.24 -9.67 12.06
CA PHE A 53 -0.80 -9.63 11.90
C PHE A 53 -0.25 -8.32 12.43
N GLU A 54 0.72 -8.38 13.34
CA GLU A 54 1.41 -7.20 13.87
C GLU A 54 2.89 -7.25 13.48
N THR A 55 3.39 -6.23 12.81
CA THR A 55 4.81 -6.18 12.45
C THR A 55 5.64 -5.70 13.64
N ARG A 56 6.70 -6.45 13.98
CA ARG A 56 7.68 -6.08 15.01
C ARG A 56 8.77 -5.18 14.44
N THR A 57 9.11 -5.40 13.17
CA THR A 57 10.02 -4.58 12.36
C THR A 57 9.36 -4.22 11.04
N ASP A 58 10.10 -3.62 10.12
CA ASP A 58 9.69 -3.58 8.72
C ASP A 58 9.71 -5.01 8.17
N VAL A 59 8.63 -5.41 7.49
CA VAL A 59 8.39 -6.79 7.05
C VAL A 59 8.09 -6.82 5.56
N THR A 60 8.80 -7.69 4.85
CA THR A 60 8.51 -8.06 3.45
C THR A 60 7.97 -9.49 3.47
N LEU A 61 6.83 -9.72 2.81
CA LEU A 61 6.21 -11.03 2.71
C LEU A 61 5.71 -11.31 1.30
N ILE A 62 5.66 -12.59 0.92
CA ILE A 62 4.99 -13.08 -0.27
C ILE A 62 3.60 -13.55 0.15
N TYR A 63 2.57 -12.92 -0.40
CA TYR A 63 1.18 -13.31 -0.19
C TYR A 63 0.59 -13.87 -1.48
N THR A 64 0.13 -15.12 -1.45
CA THR A 64 -0.52 -15.80 -2.58
C THR A 64 -1.92 -16.23 -2.17
N SER A 65 -2.93 -15.94 -3.00
CA SER A 65 -4.32 -16.33 -2.75
C SER A 65 -5.02 -16.78 -4.04
N SER A 66 -5.92 -17.76 -3.97
CA SER A 66 -6.48 -18.44 -5.16
C SER A 66 -7.70 -17.77 -5.83
N GLN A 67 -8.09 -16.55 -5.44
CA GLN A 67 -8.97 -15.56 -6.11
C GLN A 67 -9.20 -14.45 -5.06
N PRO A 68 -9.28 -13.16 -5.41
CA PRO A 68 -8.68 -12.16 -4.55
C PRO A 68 -9.66 -11.57 -3.54
N SER A 69 -9.68 -12.14 -2.33
CA SER A 69 -10.24 -11.48 -1.13
C SER A 69 -9.66 -10.06 -1.02
N PHE A 70 -8.36 -9.89 -1.33
CA PHE A 70 -7.67 -8.60 -1.32
C PHE A 70 -8.11 -7.60 -2.40
N HIS A 71 -8.49 -8.02 -3.61
CA HIS A 71 -8.93 -7.08 -4.66
C HIS A 71 -10.40 -6.68 -4.50
N LEU A 72 -11.26 -7.57 -3.99
CA LEU A 72 -12.64 -7.22 -3.63
C LEU A 72 -12.66 -6.25 -2.44
N LEU A 73 -11.87 -6.52 -1.39
CA LEU A 73 -11.66 -5.60 -0.27
C LEU A 73 -11.07 -4.26 -0.75
N ARG A 74 -10.10 -4.28 -1.66
CA ARG A 74 -9.43 -3.07 -2.14
C ARG A 74 -10.34 -2.21 -3.01
N GLU A 75 -11.05 -2.76 -4.00
CA GLU A 75 -11.98 -1.97 -4.82
C GLU A 75 -13.13 -1.39 -3.98
N GLU A 76 -13.72 -2.19 -3.07
CA GLU A 76 -14.80 -1.74 -2.19
C GLU A 76 -14.33 -0.68 -1.18
N ILE A 77 -13.13 -0.80 -0.62
CA ILE A 77 -12.57 0.21 0.29
C ILE A 77 -12.11 1.44 -0.50
N GLU A 78 -11.54 1.31 -1.70
CA GLU A 78 -11.06 2.44 -2.52
C GLU A 78 -12.17 3.43 -2.85
N ASP A 79 -13.38 2.96 -3.16
CA ASP A 79 -14.54 3.83 -3.37
C ASP A 79 -14.90 4.63 -2.11
N TYR A 80 -14.84 4.00 -0.93
CA TYR A 80 -15.11 4.65 0.35
C TYR A 80 -13.97 5.59 0.76
N LEU A 81 -12.72 5.23 0.47
CA LEU A 81 -11.55 6.09 0.65
C LEU A 81 -11.68 7.34 -0.21
N GLN A 82 -12.07 7.18 -1.48
CA GLN A 82 -12.27 8.30 -2.39
C GLN A 82 -13.41 9.20 -1.92
N LEU A 83 -14.52 8.62 -1.45
CA LEU A 83 -15.63 9.38 -0.91
C LEU A 83 -15.27 10.12 0.38
N ALA A 84 -14.54 9.49 1.31
CA ALA A 84 -14.05 10.14 2.51
C ALA A 84 -13.13 11.32 2.18
N LYS A 85 -12.30 11.16 1.15
CA LYS A 85 -11.44 12.22 0.61
C LYS A 85 -12.22 13.39 0.00
N GLU A 86 -13.34 13.12 -0.66
CA GLU A 86 -14.17 14.17 -1.26
C GLU A 86 -14.93 14.99 -0.20
N VAL A 87 -15.33 14.33 0.89
CA VAL A 87 -16.12 14.93 1.98
C VAL A 87 -15.32 15.91 2.84
N GLU A 88 -14.02 15.71 3.03
CA GLU A 88 -13.21 16.48 3.98
C GLU A 88 -12.57 17.77 3.39
N SER A 89 -12.87 18.14 2.13
CA SER A 89 -12.34 19.30 1.39
C SER A 89 -10.81 19.27 1.14
N THR A 90 -10.41 19.73 -0.04
CA THR A 90 -9.20 19.24 -0.74
C THR A 90 -7.85 19.88 -0.38
N GLU A 91 -7.76 20.88 0.51
CA GLU A 91 -6.50 21.62 0.71
C GLU A 91 -5.72 21.31 2.02
N GLU A 92 -6.35 20.83 3.11
CA GLU A 92 -5.66 20.52 4.39
C GLU A 92 -5.60 19.02 4.73
N MET A 93 -6.17 18.17 3.87
CA MET A 93 -6.59 16.81 4.20
C MET A 93 -5.48 15.75 4.21
N ASP A 94 -4.40 15.91 3.45
CA ASP A 94 -3.32 14.90 3.51
C ASP A 94 -2.65 14.87 4.89
N GLY A 95 -2.88 15.90 5.72
CA GLY A 95 -2.45 15.97 7.10
C GLY A 95 -3.48 15.50 8.14
N HIS A 96 -4.75 15.93 8.06
CA HIS A 96 -5.74 15.76 9.14
C HIS A 96 -6.05 14.28 9.44
N SER A 97 -6.61 13.54 8.49
CA SER A 97 -7.03 12.15 8.70
C SER A 97 -5.82 11.24 8.96
N LYS A 98 -4.65 11.52 8.35
CA LYS A 98 -3.38 10.85 8.67
C LYS A 98 -2.92 11.11 10.11
N ARG A 99 -2.97 12.36 10.60
CA ARG A 99 -2.63 12.72 12.00
C ARG A 99 -3.60 12.09 12.98
N LEU A 100 -4.90 12.16 12.69
CA LEU A 100 -5.98 11.60 13.51
C LEU A 100 -5.79 10.09 13.68
N VAL A 101 -5.62 9.35 12.59
CA VAL A 101 -5.35 7.90 12.61
C VAL A 101 -4.09 7.58 13.41
N ARG A 102 -2.98 8.27 13.13
CA ARG A 102 -1.71 8.01 13.81
C ARG A 102 -1.80 8.25 15.32
N MET A 103 -2.37 9.39 15.73
CA MET A 103 -2.47 9.74 17.15
C MET A 103 -3.47 8.86 17.88
N SER A 104 -4.60 8.52 17.26
CA SER A 104 -5.59 7.60 17.83
C SER A 104 -4.98 6.22 18.03
N HIS A 105 -4.22 5.72 17.06
CA HIS A 105 -3.52 4.45 17.16
C HIS A 105 -2.54 4.41 18.35
N GLU A 106 -1.71 5.44 18.52
CA GLU A 106 -0.76 5.50 19.64
C GLU A 106 -1.44 5.55 21.01
N VAL A 107 -2.56 6.29 21.12
CA VAL A 107 -3.37 6.29 22.34
C VAL A 107 -3.98 4.92 22.59
N GLY A 108 -4.60 4.31 21.58
CA GLY A 108 -5.21 2.99 21.68
C GLY A 108 -4.21 1.92 22.11
N LYS A 109 -2.98 1.97 21.56
CA LYS A 109 -1.91 1.02 21.91
C LYS A 109 -1.54 1.12 23.39
N ARG A 110 -1.43 2.34 23.93
CA ARG A 110 -1.10 2.57 25.35
C ARG A 110 -2.23 2.20 26.30
N LEU A 111 -3.47 2.31 25.83
CA LEU A 111 -4.64 1.86 26.57
C LEU A 111 -4.86 0.34 26.48
N GLY A 112 -3.98 -0.40 25.79
CA GLY A 112 -4.03 -1.85 25.73
C GLY A 112 -5.11 -2.40 24.81
N LEU A 113 -5.52 -1.65 23.78
CA LEU A 113 -6.35 -2.21 22.71
C LEU A 113 -5.60 -3.36 22.02
N SER A 114 -6.31 -4.45 21.75
CA SER A 114 -5.80 -5.54 20.93
C SER A 114 -5.53 -5.07 19.49
N THR A 115 -4.69 -5.80 18.79
CA THR A 115 -4.37 -5.62 17.37
C THR A 115 -5.62 -5.44 16.50
N GLU A 116 -6.63 -6.26 16.77
CA GLU A 116 -7.96 -6.19 16.16
C GLU A 116 -8.65 -4.84 16.33
N ARG A 117 -8.81 -4.44 17.59
CA ARG A 117 -9.46 -3.20 17.98
C ARG A 117 -8.68 -1.98 17.50
N LEU A 118 -7.36 -2.09 17.37
CA LEU A 118 -6.50 -1.07 16.75
C LEU A 118 -6.76 -0.94 15.24
N GLY A 119 -7.04 -2.04 14.54
CA GLY A 119 -7.48 -2.04 13.15
C GLY A 119 -8.81 -1.29 12.98
N ASP A 120 -9.81 -1.67 13.78
CA ASP A 120 -11.12 -1.00 13.79
C ASP A 120 -11.01 0.50 14.12
N LEU A 121 -10.16 0.85 15.09
CA LEU A 121 -9.90 2.25 15.48
C LEU A 121 -9.27 3.05 14.33
N LYS A 122 -8.35 2.47 13.55
CA LYS A 122 -7.76 3.15 12.38
C LYS A 122 -8.83 3.46 11.34
N TYR A 123 -9.67 2.48 10.99
CA TYR A 123 -10.76 2.69 10.05
C TYR A 123 -11.78 3.69 10.57
N ALA A 124 -12.16 3.59 11.84
CA ALA A 124 -13.10 4.51 12.44
C ALA A 124 -12.58 5.94 12.48
N ALA A 125 -11.30 6.14 12.83
CA ALA A 125 -10.68 7.46 12.77
C ALA A 125 -10.66 7.99 11.33
N PHE A 126 -10.24 7.17 10.36
CA PHE A 126 -10.17 7.60 8.96
C PHE A 126 -11.55 7.96 8.38
N PHE A 127 -12.58 7.18 8.71
CA PHE A 127 -13.93 7.34 8.16
C PHE A 127 -14.92 8.07 9.08
N HIS A 128 -14.46 8.69 10.18
CA HIS A 128 -15.35 9.27 11.19
C HIS A 128 -16.35 10.26 10.60
N ASP A 129 -15.93 11.02 9.58
CA ASP A 129 -16.73 12.04 8.92
C ASP A 129 -17.34 11.60 7.58
N ILE A 130 -17.17 10.36 7.11
CA ILE A 130 -17.61 9.90 5.78
C ILE A 130 -19.12 10.13 5.53
N GLY A 131 -19.92 10.11 6.59
CA GLY A 131 -21.36 10.35 6.50
C GLY A 131 -21.75 11.78 6.12
N LYS A 132 -20.82 12.75 6.19
CA LYS A 132 -21.05 14.12 5.70
C LYS A 132 -21.28 14.16 4.18
N ALA A 133 -20.92 13.10 3.43
CA ALA A 133 -21.34 12.89 2.03
C ALA A 133 -22.85 12.99 1.81
N LYS A 134 -23.67 12.82 2.86
CA LYS A 134 -25.13 12.92 2.80
C LYS A 134 -25.69 14.21 3.41
N VAL A 135 -24.83 15.08 3.92
CA VAL A 135 -25.21 16.42 4.39
C VAL A 135 -25.25 17.36 3.18
N PRO A 136 -26.29 18.18 3.00
CA PRO A 136 -26.33 19.15 1.90
C PRO A 136 -25.17 20.13 1.94
N ASP A 137 -24.57 20.43 0.77
CA ASP A 137 -23.43 21.36 0.65
C ASP A 137 -23.72 22.74 1.25
N GLU A 138 -24.94 23.25 1.05
CA GLU A 138 -25.41 24.52 1.62
C GLU A 138 -25.26 24.60 3.16
N MET A 139 -25.27 23.46 3.85
CA MET A 139 -25.04 23.38 5.30
C MET A 139 -23.56 23.22 5.64
N LEU A 140 -22.77 22.53 4.82
CA LEU A 140 -21.33 22.35 5.04
C LEU A 140 -20.55 23.65 4.76
N GLU A 141 -20.98 24.41 3.75
CA GLU A 141 -20.34 25.65 3.30
C GLU A 141 -20.87 26.91 3.99
N LYS A 142 -21.80 26.76 4.95
CA LYS A 142 -22.46 27.90 5.59
C LYS A 142 -21.48 28.73 6.43
N GLU A 143 -21.36 30.02 6.14
CA GLU A 143 -20.50 30.97 6.86
C GLU A 143 -21.02 31.40 8.25
N GLY A 144 -22.08 30.77 8.78
CA GLY A 144 -22.74 31.16 10.03
C GLY A 144 -23.36 29.99 10.78
N GLU A 145 -23.92 30.25 11.96
CA GLU A 145 -24.48 29.19 12.81
C GLU A 145 -25.58 28.39 12.11
N LEU A 146 -25.55 27.07 12.34
CA LEU A 146 -26.61 26.18 11.91
C LEU A 146 -27.81 26.35 12.86
N THR A 147 -28.99 26.48 12.29
CA THR A 147 -30.27 26.45 13.01
C THR A 147 -30.47 25.09 13.66
N GLU A 148 -31.33 24.99 14.68
CA GLU A 148 -31.63 23.70 15.32
C GLU A 148 -32.08 22.60 14.35
N LYS A 149 -32.77 22.98 13.25
CA LYS A 149 -33.21 22.03 12.22
C LYS A 149 -32.04 21.54 11.38
N GLU A 150 -31.14 22.43 10.99
CA GLU A 150 -29.91 22.09 10.29
C GLU A 150 -29.00 21.25 11.20
N TRP A 151 -28.90 21.57 12.48
CA TRP A 151 -28.11 20.79 13.44
C TRP A 151 -28.60 19.35 13.58
N LYS A 152 -29.92 19.15 13.67
CA LYS A 152 -30.54 17.81 13.63
C LYS A 152 -30.27 17.02 12.35
N ILE A 153 -29.93 17.69 11.24
CA ILE A 153 -29.51 17.03 10.00
C ILE A 153 -28.01 16.73 10.06
N MET A 154 -27.20 17.69 10.51
CA MET A 154 -25.75 17.53 10.68
C MET A 154 -25.41 16.34 11.58
N GLU A 155 -26.07 16.20 12.73
CA GLU A 155 -25.86 15.09 13.68
C GLU A 155 -26.07 13.70 13.04
N LYS A 156 -26.83 13.61 11.95
CA LYS A 156 -27.10 12.34 11.26
C LYS A 156 -25.89 11.80 10.49
N HIS A 157 -24.84 12.60 10.26
CA HIS A 157 -23.64 12.14 9.56
C HIS A 157 -23.03 10.91 10.26
N THR A 158 -23.03 10.86 11.59
CA THR A 158 -22.58 9.69 12.37
C THR A 158 -23.36 8.42 12.01
N LYS A 159 -24.70 8.50 12.03
CA LYS A 159 -25.61 7.40 11.65
C LYS A 159 -25.48 7.03 10.19
N TRP A 160 -25.24 7.99 9.31
CA TRP A 160 -25.03 7.75 7.89
C TRP A 160 -23.69 7.10 7.61
N GLY A 161 -22.62 7.53 8.27
CA GLY A 161 -21.30 6.93 8.24
C GLY A 161 -21.35 5.47 8.69
N ARG A 162 -21.97 5.19 9.85
CA ARG A 162 -22.25 3.82 10.30
C ARG A 162 -22.94 2.98 9.22
N LYS A 163 -24.07 3.47 8.69
CA LYS A 163 -24.84 2.74 7.66
C LYS A 163 -24.10 2.55 6.35
N MET A 164 -23.13 3.41 6.05
CA MET A 164 -22.29 3.28 4.86
C MET A 164 -21.27 2.17 5.13
N LEU A 165 -20.55 2.24 6.24
CA LEU A 165 -19.50 1.28 6.60
C LEU A 165 -20.05 -0.13 6.86
N GLU A 166 -21.21 -0.28 7.51
CA GLU A 166 -21.82 -1.59 7.79
C GLU A 166 -22.24 -2.39 6.56
N LYS A 167 -22.21 -1.79 5.36
CA LYS A 167 -22.40 -2.53 4.09
C LYS A 167 -21.21 -3.42 3.75
N LEU A 168 -20.05 -3.11 4.33
CA LEU A 168 -18.83 -3.87 4.21
C LEU A 168 -18.66 -4.65 5.52
N ASP A 169 -18.70 -5.98 5.45
CA ASP A 169 -18.77 -6.82 6.65
C ASP A 169 -17.60 -6.56 7.62
N HIS A 170 -16.39 -6.40 7.07
CA HIS A 170 -15.16 -6.07 7.78
C HIS A 170 -15.14 -4.65 8.40
N LEU A 171 -15.99 -3.71 7.96
CA LEU A 171 -16.09 -2.36 8.54
C LEU A 171 -17.26 -2.19 9.49
N LYS A 172 -18.04 -3.24 9.79
CA LYS A 172 -19.19 -3.14 10.72
C LYS A 172 -18.78 -2.62 12.10
N ARG A 173 -17.67 -3.10 12.65
CA ARG A 173 -17.13 -2.65 13.95
C ARG A 173 -16.69 -1.20 13.88
N ALA A 174 -15.92 -0.82 12.86
CA ALA A 174 -15.54 0.56 12.59
C ALA A 174 -16.77 1.48 12.46
N GLY A 175 -17.80 1.06 11.73
CA GLY A 175 -19.06 1.80 11.58
C GLY A 175 -19.78 2.05 12.91
N LYS A 176 -19.77 1.09 13.84
CA LYS A 176 -20.31 1.30 15.19
C LYS A 176 -19.50 2.32 15.98
N ILE A 177 -18.17 2.33 15.84
CA ILE A 177 -17.29 3.32 16.47
C ILE A 177 -17.57 4.71 15.89
N VAL A 178 -17.66 4.84 14.56
CA VAL A 178 -17.99 6.09 13.86
C VAL A 178 -19.32 6.69 14.32
N GLU A 179 -20.33 5.86 14.62
CA GLU A 179 -21.59 6.38 15.16
C GLU A 179 -21.44 7.08 16.51
N GLN A 180 -20.44 6.68 17.30
CA GLN A 180 -20.28 7.11 18.69
C GLN A 180 -19.21 8.20 18.89
N THR A 181 -18.51 8.64 17.84
CA THR A 181 -17.38 9.59 17.95
C THR A 181 -17.77 10.96 18.50
N HIS A 182 -19.05 11.32 18.43
CA HIS A 182 -19.60 12.56 19.00
C HIS A 182 -20.45 12.35 20.27
N GLU A 183 -20.43 11.14 20.84
CA GLU A 183 -21.00 10.89 22.16
C GLU A 183 -20.09 11.50 23.24
N ARG A 184 -20.70 11.88 24.38
CA ARG A 184 -20.03 12.56 25.49
C ARG A 184 -20.31 11.81 26.78
N LEU A 185 -19.36 11.79 27.72
CA LEU A 185 -19.56 11.05 28.98
C LEU A 185 -20.70 11.61 29.85
N ASP A 186 -20.97 12.90 29.73
CA ASP A 186 -22.09 13.58 30.38
C ASP A 186 -23.46 13.27 29.76
N GLY A 187 -23.51 12.47 28.68
CA GLY A 187 -24.75 12.10 28.00
C GLY A 187 -25.35 13.21 27.13
N GLU A 188 -24.69 14.37 27.03
CA GLU A 188 -25.12 15.48 26.17
C GLU A 188 -24.64 15.33 24.71
N GLY A 189 -24.04 14.18 24.38
CA GLY A 189 -23.57 13.84 23.05
C GLY A 189 -24.67 13.38 22.10
N TYR A 190 -24.28 13.06 20.88
CA TYR A 190 -25.17 12.57 19.83
C TYR A 190 -24.51 11.40 19.09
N PRO A 191 -25.28 10.51 18.43
CA PRO A 191 -26.69 10.63 18.08
C PRO A 191 -27.67 9.86 19.00
N LYS A 192 -27.19 9.29 20.10
CA LYS A 192 -27.98 8.50 21.06
C LYS A 192 -27.94 9.05 22.49
N GLY A 193 -26.97 9.89 22.84
CA GLY A 193 -26.83 10.43 24.20
C GLY A 193 -26.39 9.33 25.17
N LEU A 194 -25.37 8.58 24.77
CA LEU A 194 -24.90 7.38 25.48
C LEU A 194 -24.22 7.76 26.80
N SER A 195 -24.34 6.89 27.80
CA SER A 195 -23.57 6.97 29.04
C SER A 195 -22.12 6.50 28.85
N GLU A 196 -21.25 6.85 29.79
CA GLU A 196 -19.82 6.49 29.75
C GLU A 196 -19.57 5.00 29.51
N GLU A 197 -20.37 4.12 30.10
CA GLU A 197 -20.23 2.67 29.99
C GLU A 197 -20.67 2.12 28.62
N GLU A 198 -21.50 2.88 27.88
CA GLU A 198 -22.05 2.49 26.57
C GLU A 198 -21.18 2.94 25.39
N ILE A 199 -20.34 3.96 25.60
CA ILE A 199 -19.44 4.51 24.57
C ILE A 199 -18.21 3.60 24.46
N LEU A 200 -17.95 3.12 23.24
CA LEU A 200 -16.76 2.33 22.93
C LEU A 200 -15.48 3.13 23.21
N LEU A 201 -14.47 2.45 23.75
CA LEU A 201 -13.18 3.09 24.06
C LEU A 201 -12.55 3.72 22.83
N GLU A 202 -12.67 3.07 21.67
CA GLU A 202 -12.23 3.55 20.37
C GLU A 202 -12.89 4.88 20.00
N ALA A 203 -14.19 5.04 20.27
CA ALA A 203 -14.91 6.28 20.00
C ALA A 203 -14.48 7.38 20.97
N LYS A 204 -14.24 7.05 22.25
CA LYS A 204 -13.65 7.97 23.24
C LYS A 204 -12.26 8.46 22.82
N ILE A 205 -11.47 7.58 22.19
CA ILE A 205 -10.16 7.94 21.63
C ILE A 205 -10.32 8.91 20.47
N VAL A 206 -11.10 8.56 19.44
CA VAL A 206 -11.29 9.40 18.26
C VAL A 206 -11.82 10.78 18.66
N SER A 207 -12.75 10.87 19.61
CA SER A 207 -13.33 12.15 20.03
C SER A 207 -12.30 13.11 20.66
N VAL A 208 -11.36 12.59 21.45
CA VAL A 208 -10.27 13.40 22.05
C VAL A 208 -9.29 13.86 20.97
N VAL A 209 -8.89 12.96 20.07
CA VAL A 209 -7.92 13.28 19.02
C VAL A 209 -8.51 14.24 17.98
N ASP A 210 -9.79 14.08 17.63
CA ASP A 210 -10.49 14.97 16.70
C ASP A 210 -10.67 16.36 17.30
N ALA A 211 -11.10 16.45 18.57
CA ALA A 211 -11.20 17.74 19.26
C ALA A 211 -9.84 18.47 19.31
N TRP A 212 -8.75 17.73 19.54
CA TRP A 212 -7.40 18.30 19.49
C TRP A 212 -7.04 18.85 18.11
N ASP A 213 -7.22 18.05 17.05
CA ASP A 213 -6.86 18.47 15.69
C ASP A 213 -7.75 19.64 15.25
N ALA A 214 -9.05 19.58 15.54
CA ALA A 214 -9.98 20.68 15.31
C ALA A 214 -9.56 21.98 16.01
N MET A 215 -9.01 21.90 17.22
CA MET A 215 -8.51 23.06 17.96
C MET A 215 -7.18 23.59 17.44
N THR A 216 -6.29 22.74 16.93
CA THR A 216 -4.90 23.08 16.61
C THR A 216 -4.62 23.23 15.12
N SER A 217 -5.58 22.93 14.27
CA SER A 217 -5.56 23.21 12.83
C SER A 217 -6.24 24.55 12.53
N ASN A 218 -5.76 25.26 11.51
CA ASN A 218 -6.46 26.44 10.99
C ASN A 218 -7.78 25.99 10.35
N ARG A 219 -8.79 26.84 10.39
CA ARG A 219 -10.05 26.60 9.68
C ARG A 219 -10.45 27.89 8.96
N PRO A 220 -11.22 27.83 7.85
CA PRO A 220 -11.61 29.02 7.09
C PRO A 220 -12.20 30.17 7.93
N TYR A 221 -12.86 29.83 9.04
CA TYR A 221 -13.53 30.77 9.94
C TYR A 221 -12.82 30.99 11.28
N ARG A 222 -11.69 30.33 11.55
CA ARG A 222 -10.99 30.42 12.85
C ARG A 222 -9.52 30.03 12.75
N ASP A 223 -8.64 30.87 13.29
CA ASP A 223 -7.23 30.53 13.50
C ASP A 223 -7.07 29.37 14.50
N ALA A 224 -6.02 28.57 14.30
CA ALA A 224 -5.64 27.53 15.24
C ALA A 224 -5.41 28.08 16.66
N LEU A 225 -5.89 27.36 17.67
CA LEU A 225 -5.54 27.63 19.06
C LEU A 225 -4.08 27.23 19.30
N SER A 226 -3.40 27.98 20.17
CA SER A 226 -2.10 27.56 20.68
C SER A 226 -2.21 26.20 21.39
N GLU A 227 -1.22 25.34 21.24
CA GLU A 227 -1.09 24.03 21.91
C GLU A 227 -1.47 24.11 23.40
N LYS A 228 -0.96 25.12 24.12
CA LYS A 228 -1.26 25.33 25.54
C LYS A 228 -2.76 25.49 25.82
N LYS A 229 -3.46 26.29 25.02
CA LYS A 229 -4.92 26.51 25.15
C LYS A 229 -5.70 25.24 24.82
N ALA A 230 -5.29 24.50 23.78
CA ALA A 230 -5.92 23.24 23.42
C ALA A 230 -5.77 22.19 24.55
N ILE A 231 -4.58 22.10 25.17
CA ILE A 231 -4.34 21.25 26.35
C ILE A 231 -5.23 21.67 27.53
N GLU A 232 -5.32 22.98 27.80
CA GLU A 232 -6.18 23.51 28.86
C GLU A 232 -7.66 23.17 28.62
N GLU A 233 -8.14 23.26 27.37
CA GLU A 233 -9.53 22.91 27.03
C GLU A 233 -9.79 21.41 27.16
N LEU A 234 -8.86 20.54 26.73
CA LEU A 234 -8.98 19.09 26.95
C LEU A 234 -9.04 18.75 28.45
N LYS A 235 -8.18 19.37 29.26
CA LYS A 235 -8.17 19.17 30.72
C LYS A 235 -9.43 19.68 31.40
N LYS A 236 -9.97 20.81 30.93
CA LYS A 236 -11.21 21.39 31.45
C LYS A 236 -12.42 20.52 31.18
N ASN A 237 -12.46 19.81 30.05
CA ASN A 237 -13.56 18.92 29.67
C ASN A 237 -13.31 17.44 30.00
N ARG A 238 -12.22 17.15 30.73
CA ARG A 238 -11.87 15.81 31.23
C ARG A 238 -12.88 15.37 32.29
N GLY A 239 -13.51 14.21 32.08
CA GLY A 239 -14.53 13.64 32.97
C GLY A 239 -15.95 14.16 32.73
N SER A 240 -16.16 15.04 31.74
CA SER A 240 -17.49 15.46 31.28
C SER A 240 -17.68 15.13 29.80
N GLN A 241 -16.96 15.82 28.92
CA GLN A 241 -16.98 15.50 27.50
C GLN A 241 -16.12 14.27 27.20
N PHE A 242 -14.92 14.24 27.78
CA PHE A 242 -13.87 13.30 27.41
C PHE A 242 -13.53 12.35 28.54
N ALA A 243 -13.21 11.11 28.17
CA ALA A 243 -12.76 10.11 29.11
C ALA A 243 -11.44 10.48 29.81
N PRO A 244 -11.40 10.50 31.16
CA PRO A 244 -10.21 10.80 31.95
C PRO A 244 -8.94 10.09 31.47
N GLU A 245 -9.02 8.78 31.30
CA GLU A 245 -7.92 7.90 30.91
C GLU A 245 -7.43 8.18 29.49
N VAL A 246 -8.33 8.55 28.58
CA VAL A 246 -7.99 8.89 27.20
C VAL A 246 -7.29 10.24 27.14
N VAL A 247 -7.82 11.26 27.83
CA VAL A 247 -7.19 12.60 27.89
C VAL A 247 -5.78 12.49 28.46
N ASP A 248 -5.62 11.80 29.58
CA ASP A 248 -4.31 11.67 30.23
C ASP A 248 -3.30 10.94 29.34
N THR A 249 -3.73 9.85 28.70
CA THR A 249 -2.88 9.08 27.77
C THR A 249 -2.51 9.91 26.55
N PHE A 250 -3.47 10.63 25.96
CA PHE A 250 -3.24 11.51 24.82
C PHE A 250 -2.25 12.63 25.13
N LEU A 251 -2.38 13.27 26.30
CA LEU A 251 -1.45 14.29 26.75
C LEU A 251 -0.03 13.73 27.00
N SER A 252 0.09 12.47 27.45
CA SER A 252 1.40 11.78 27.52
C SER A 252 2.01 11.59 26.13
N VAL A 253 1.21 11.12 25.16
CA VAL A 253 1.63 10.95 23.75
C VAL A 253 2.15 12.27 23.17
N LEU A 254 1.44 13.37 23.42
CA LEU A 254 1.85 14.71 22.98
C LEU A 254 3.15 15.18 23.62
N ARG A 255 3.30 14.97 24.93
CA ARG A 255 4.50 15.37 25.67
C ARG A 255 5.73 14.62 25.20
N GLU A 256 5.61 13.31 24.99
CA GLU A 256 6.72 12.48 24.52
C GLU A 256 7.13 12.90 23.10
N LYS A 257 6.20 13.15 22.19
CA LYS A 257 6.51 13.74 20.88
C LYS A 257 7.36 15.02 20.97
N LYS A 258 7.13 15.83 22.01
CA LYS A 258 7.86 17.08 22.25
C LYS A 258 9.28 16.84 22.77
N GLU A 259 9.44 15.93 23.73
CA GLU A 259 10.72 15.54 24.32
C GLU A 259 11.62 14.82 23.28
N HIS A 260 11.03 14.03 22.38
CA HIS A 260 11.70 13.37 21.26
C HIS A 260 11.98 14.30 20.07
N SER A 261 11.24 15.41 19.89
CA SER A 261 11.60 16.44 18.89
C SER A 261 12.75 17.35 19.34
N ALA A 262 13.03 17.40 20.65
CA ALA A 262 14.12 18.16 21.25
C ALA A 262 15.46 17.38 21.32
N THR A 263 15.45 16.07 21.08
CA THR A 263 16.66 15.22 21.03
C THR A 263 16.85 14.68 19.62
N ALA A 264 18.00 14.97 19.02
CA ALA A 264 18.27 14.82 17.58
C ALA A 264 18.36 13.37 17.06
N ILE A 265 17.92 12.36 17.81
CA ILE A 265 18.18 10.94 17.53
C ILE A 265 17.00 10.24 16.82
N GLU A 266 15.77 10.78 16.86
CA GLU A 266 14.60 10.16 16.20
C GLU A 266 14.14 10.84 14.89
N ARG A 267 14.90 11.82 14.38
CA ARG A 267 14.56 12.49 13.11
C ARG A 267 14.70 11.58 11.87
N ASP A 268 15.49 10.51 11.95
CA ASP A 268 15.65 9.56 10.83
C ASP A 268 14.45 8.61 10.73
N LYS A 269 13.98 8.06 11.84
CA LYS A 269 12.89 7.07 11.86
C LYS A 269 11.57 7.58 11.23
N TYR A 270 11.23 8.86 11.42
CA TYR A 270 10.02 9.46 10.84
C TYR A 270 10.23 10.10 9.45
N LYS A 271 11.48 10.38 9.07
CA LYS A 271 11.80 10.74 7.68
C LYS A 271 11.66 9.52 6.78
N ASP A 272 12.12 8.36 7.26
CA ASP A 272 12.05 7.10 6.52
C ASP A 272 10.60 6.66 6.31
N GLU A 273 9.74 6.75 7.33
CA GLU A 273 8.29 6.48 7.18
C GLU A 273 7.62 7.44 6.18
N ALA A 274 7.87 8.76 6.27
CA ALA A 274 7.27 9.73 5.35
C ALA A 274 7.81 9.61 3.92
N LEU A 275 9.08 9.27 3.76
CA LEU A 275 9.72 8.96 2.48
C LEU A 275 9.14 7.65 1.91
N HIS A 276 8.92 6.66 2.76
CA HIS A 276 8.33 5.37 2.40
C HIS A 276 6.87 5.52 1.94
N PHE A 277 6.05 6.30 2.64
CA PHE A 277 4.68 6.60 2.17
C PHE A 277 4.66 7.34 0.83
N ARG A 278 5.57 8.32 0.63
CA ARG A 278 5.69 8.98 -0.68
C ARG A 278 6.15 8.03 -1.79
N LYS A 279 7.03 7.07 -1.48
CA LYS A 279 7.43 6.01 -2.41
C LYS A 279 6.24 5.11 -2.76
N ILE A 280 5.43 4.72 -1.78
CA ILE A 280 4.23 3.89 -1.98
C ILE A 280 3.16 4.63 -2.80
N ASP A 281 2.84 5.87 -2.47
CA ASP A 281 1.84 6.67 -3.22
C ASP A 281 2.28 6.85 -4.68
N LYS A 282 3.58 7.13 -4.90
CA LYS A 282 4.16 7.23 -6.24
C LYS A 282 4.07 5.89 -7.01
N LEU A 283 4.35 4.76 -6.36
CA LEU A 283 4.22 3.43 -6.96
C LEU A 283 2.77 3.12 -7.33
N TYR A 284 1.82 3.51 -6.48
CA TYR A 284 0.38 3.33 -6.70
C TYR A 284 -0.10 4.11 -7.93
N ASP A 285 0.25 5.39 -8.03
CA ASP A 285 -0.14 6.24 -9.16
C ASP A 285 0.41 5.69 -10.48
N LEU A 286 1.70 5.35 -10.51
CA LEU A 286 2.36 4.74 -11.67
C LEU A 286 1.73 3.39 -12.06
N SER A 287 1.35 2.58 -11.07
CA SER A 287 0.67 1.29 -11.32
C SER A 287 -0.71 1.49 -11.97
N ARG A 288 -1.47 2.51 -11.54
CA ARG A 288 -2.77 2.85 -12.16
C ARG A 288 -2.59 3.33 -13.60
N GLU A 289 -1.55 4.09 -13.89
CA GLU A 289 -1.27 4.56 -15.25
C GLU A 289 -1.01 3.40 -16.21
N VAL A 290 -0.24 2.38 -15.79
CA VAL A 290 0.02 1.16 -16.58
C VAL A 290 -1.27 0.36 -16.82
N LEU A 291 -2.08 0.12 -15.78
CA LEU A 291 -3.30 -0.68 -15.87
C LEU A 291 -4.46 0.00 -16.64
N SER A 292 -4.44 1.33 -16.73
CA SER A 292 -5.46 2.13 -17.43
C SER A 292 -5.15 2.38 -18.90
N ALA A 293 -3.93 2.08 -19.36
CA ALA A 293 -3.51 2.26 -20.74
C ALA A 293 -4.38 1.46 -21.73
N ALA A 294 -4.68 2.07 -22.88
CA ALA A 294 -5.63 1.52 -23.84
C ALA A 294 -4.95 0.72 -24.98
N LYS A 295 -3.63 0.85 -25.12
CA LYS A 295 -2.83 0.24 -26.20
C LYS A 295 -1.58 -0.43 -25.65
N SER A 296 -1.08 -1.45 -26.35
CA SER A 296 0.13 -2.19 -25.97
C SER A 296 1.35 -1.28 -25.87
N GLU A 297 1.51 -0.36 -26.81
CA GLU A 297 2.65 0.55 -26.88
C GLU A 297 2.63 1.52 -25.68
N GLU A 298 1.43 1.96 -25.29
CA GLU A 298 1.22 2.83 -24.14
C GLU A 298 1.50 2.11 -22.82
N ILE A 299 1.10 0.84 -22.69
CA ILE A 299 1.44 0.01 -21.53
C ILE A 299 2.97 -0.10 -21.41
N MET A 300 3.66 -0.41 -22.51
CA MET A 300 5.10 -0.63 -22.51
C MET A 300 5.86 0.65 -22.16
N ASP A 301 5.50 1.80 -22.74
CA ASP A 301 6.13 3.10 -22.42
C ASP A 301 5.91 3.51 -20.96
N LYS A 302 4.67 3.42 -20.47
CA LYS A 302 4.35 3.74 -19.07
C LYS A 302 5.03 2.80 -18.08
N THR A 303 5.16 1.52 -18.43
CA THR A 303 5.90 0.55 -17.61
C THR A 303 7.36 0.96 -17.50
N LEU A 304 8.01 1.27 -18.63
CA LEU A 304 9.41 1.72 -18.63
C LEU A 304 9.58 3.02 -17.84
N GLU A 305 8.67 3.98 -18.02
CA GLU A 305 8.67 5.20 -17.22
C GLU A 305 8.59 4.92 -15.73
N ALA A 306 7.69 4.03 -15.32
CA ALA A 306 7.48 3.69 -13.93
C ALA A 306 8.71 2.98 -13.33
N VAL A 307 9.28 2.02 -14.07
CA VAL A 307 10.50 1.30 -13.69
C VAL A 307 11.66 2.28 -13.47
N LEU A 308 11.98 3.12 -14.46
CA LEU A 308 13.12 4.05 -14.36
C LEU A 308 12.89 5.17 -13.32
N LYS A 309 11.63 5.45 -12.93
CA LYS A 309 11.32 6.44 -11.87
C LYS A 309 11.37 5.87 -10.45
N THR A 310 11.44 4.55 -10.30
CA THR A 310 11.26 3.84 -9.02
C THR A 310 12.38 2.87 -8.69
N THR A 311 13.30 2.65 -9.63
CA THR A 311 14.48 1.78 -9.50
C THR A 311 15.75 2.56 -9.86
N PRO A 312 16.95 2.08 -9.47
CA PRO A 312 18.21 2.74 -9.80
C PRO A 312 18.58 2.68 -11.29
N PHE A 313 17.88 1.87 -12.10
CA PHE A 313 18.20 1.69 -13.51
C PHE A 313 17.90 2.94 -14.34
N GLN A 314 18.81 3.25 -15.26
CA GLN A 314 18.68 4.40 -16.16
C GLN A 314 18.19 4.00 -17.55
N ARG A 315 18.33 2.73 -17.92
CA ARG A 315 17.99 2.20 -19.24
C ARG A 315 17.04 1.03 -19.14
N GLY A 316 16.07 0.97 -20.04
CA GLY A 316 15.11 -0.11 -20.09
C GLY A 316 14.60 -0.42 -21.50
N LEU A 317 14.36 -1.69 -21.77
CA LEU A 317 13.80 -2.23 -23.00
C LEU A 317 12.70 -3.24 -22.64
N ILE A 318 11.50 -3.08 -23.18
CA ILE A 318 10.46 -4.11 -23.14
C ILE A 318 10.35 -4.73 -24.52
N SER A 319 10.27 -6.05 -24.58
CA SER A 319 10.10 -6.81 -25.82
C SER A 319 8.97 -7.83 -25.66
N ILE A 320 8.05 -7.86 -26.60
CA ILE A 320 6.96 -8.83 -26.70
C ILE A 320 7.33 -9.83 -27.80
N PHE A 321 7.17 -11.10 -27.49
CA PHE A 321 7.53 -12.19 -28.38
C PHE A 321 6.43 -12.49 -29.40
N ASP A 322 6.81 -13.00 -30.56
CA ASP A 322 5.87 -13.43 -31.61
C ASP A 322 5.04 -14.66 -31.20
N ARG A 323 5.52 -15.43 -30.22
CA ARG A 323 4.82 -16.55 -29.60
C ARG A 323 5.22 -16.71 -28.12
N PRO A 324 4.32 -17.26 -27.28
CA PRO A 324 4.69 -17.66 -25.93
C PRO A 324 5.73 -18.78 -25.94
N ILE A 325 6.60 -18.80 -24.93
CA ILE A 325 7.63 -19.83 -24.74
C ILE A 325 7.58 -20.42 -23.33
N THR A 326 8.17 -21.59 -23.14
CA THR A 326 8.30 -22.21 -21.81
C THR A 326 9.69 -21.89 -21.25
N PRO A 327 9.84 -21.54 -19.97
CA PRO A 327 11.15 -21.19 -19.39
C PRO A 327 12.23 -22.27 -19.58
N GLU A 328 11.83 -23.54 -19.60
CA GLU A 328 12.70 -24.71 -19.68
C GLU A 328 13.04 -25.14 -21.12
N SER A 329 12.39 -24.55 -22.13
CA SER A 329 12.67 -24.89 -23.53
C SER A 329 13.86 -24.10 -24.05
N SER A 330 14.86 -24.80 -24.62
CA SER A 330 15.97 -24.16 -25.33
C SER A 330 15.53 -23.86 -26.77
N GLU A 331 14.82 -22.75 -26.95
CA GLU A 331 14.23 -22.35 -28.22
C GLU A 331 14.60 -20.90 -28.55
N THR A 332 14.60 -20.55 -29.85
CA THR A 332 14.71 -19.15 -30.28
C THR A 332 13.32 -18.58 -30.54
N VAL A 333 13.13 -17.32 -30.16
CA VAL A 333 11.87 -16.58 -30.34
C VAL A 333 12.17 -15.21 -30.94
N ARG A 334 11.25 -14.70 -31.78
CA ARG A 334 11.40 -13.39 -32.43
C ARG A 334 10.66 -12.33 -31.64
N ILE A 335 11.12 -11.08 -31.76
CA ILE A 335 10.46 -9.94 -31.14
C ILE A 335 9.39 -9.40 -32.09
N GLU A 336 8.13 -9.46 -31.67
CA GLU A 336 7.01 -8.88 -32.43
C GLU A 336 6.96 -7.36 -32.24
N ARG A 337 7.15 -6.90 -31.00
CA ARG A 337 7.04 -5.50 -30.60
C ARG A 337 8.04 -5.17 -29.51
N TYR A 338 8.54 -3.95 -29.48
CA TYR A 338 9.43 -3.49 -28.43
C TYR A 338 9.22 -1.99 -28.15
N ALA A 339 9.67 -1.56 -26.97
CA ALA A 339 9.75 -0.16 -26.58
C ALA A 339 11.01 0.01 -25.72
N HIS A 340 11.65 1.17 -25.79
CA HIS A 340 12.85 1.46 -25.03
C HIS A 340 12.78 2.85 -24.40
N ARG A 341 13.56 3.05 -23.33
CA ARG A 341 13.76 4.35 -22.69
C ARG A 341 15.17 4.43 -22.11
N GLY A 342 15.77 5.62 -22.16
CA GLY A 342 17.13 5.86 -21.65
C GLY A 342 18.27 5.53 -22.61
N LEU A 343 17.97 5.05 -23.83
CA LEU A 343 19.00 4.79 -24.86
C LEU A 343 19.46 6.07 -25.56
N THR A 344 20.72 6.12 -25.96
CA THR A 344 21.33 7.19 -26.78
C THR A 344 20.91 7.11 -28.25
N GLU A 345 21.05 8.20 -29.01
CA GLU A 345 20.74 8.22 -30.45
C GLU A 345 21.52 7.16 -31.25
N ASP A 346 22.80 6.94 -30.90
CA ASP A 346 23.63 5.91 -31.55
C ASP A 346 23.16 4.49 -31.22
N GLU A 347 22.69 4.23 -30.00
CA GLU A 347 22.12 2.94 -29.59
C GLU A 347 20.76 2.68 -30.23
N ILE A 348 19.91 3.71 -30.33
CA ILE A 348 18.62 3.65 -31.04
C ILE A 348 18.87 3.35 -32.50
N THR A 349 19.79 4.07 -33.15
CA THR A 349 20.16 3.83 -34.55
C THR A 349 20.64 2.40 -34.75
N LYS A 350 21.50 1.87 -33.86
CA LYS A 350 21.92 0.46 -33.92
C LYS A 350 20.77 -0.52 -33.72
N LEU A 351 19.82 -0.23 -32.82
CA LEU A 351 18.65 -1.06 -32.56
C LEU A 351 17.70 -1.08 -33.76
N GLU A 352 17.51 0.06 -34.42
CA GLU A 352 16.69 0.22 -35.63
C GLU A 352 17.35 -0.38 -36.88
N GLU A 353 18.68 -0.31 -36.99
CA GLU A 353 19.47 -0.97 -38.03
C GLU A 353 19.57 -2.49 -37.83
N THR A 354 19.37 -2.95 -36.60
CA THR A 354 19.26 -4.38 -36.29
C THR A 354 17.93 -4.88 -36.82
N ASN A 355 17.95 -5.90 -37.68
CA ASN A 355 16.71 -6.52 -38.16
C ASN A 355 16.03 -7.27 -37.01
N LEU A 356 15.08 -6.61 -36.34
CA LEU A 356 14.43 -7.15 -35.15
C LEU A 356 13.56 -8.38 -35.44
N ASP A 357 13.15 -8.58 -36.69
CA ASP A 357 12.51 -9.82 -37.17
C ASP A 357 13.45 -11.04 -37.09
N GLU A 358 14.76 -10.81 -36.95
CA GLU A 358 15.82 -11.83 -36.82
C GLU A 358 16.49 -11.81 -35.45
N LEU A 359 16.04 -10.97 -34.50
CA LEU A 359 16.58 -10.96 -33.15
C LEU A 359 16.10 -12.20 -32.39
N GLU A 360 16.86 -13.29 -32.53
CA GLU A 360 16.62 -14.53 -31.80
C GLU A 360 16.93 -14.32 -30.33
N VAL A 361 15.88 -14.30 -29.50
CA VAL A 361 16.04 -14.28 -28.06
C VAL A 361 16.34 -15.71 -27.61
N ASN A 362 17.58 -15.93 -27.15
CA ASN A 362 17.99 -17.19 -26.52
C ASN A 362 17.34 -17.30 -25.12
N THR A 363 16.61 -18.38 -24.88
CA THR A 363 15.90 -18.67 -23.63
C THR A 363 16.77 -19.26 -22.53
N GLU A 364 18.02 -19.65 -22.81
CA GLU A 364 18.99 -20.15 -21.81
C GLU A 364 19.28 -19.15 -20.68
N LYS A 365 18.98 -17.86 -20.90
CA LYS A 365 19.05 -16.83 -19.87
C LYS A 365 17.97 -16.95 -18.79
N PHE A 366 16.90 -17.71 -19.05
CA PHE A 366 15.86 -18.05 -18.07
C PHE A 366 16.18 -19.36 -17.32
N ASP A 367 17.43 -19.85 -17.38
CA ASP A 367 17.90 -20.96 -16.55
C ASP A 367 17.93 -20.52 -15.07
N ASP A 368 17.46 -21.40 -14.18
CA ASP A 368 17.40 -21.14 -12.73
C ASP A 368 18.76 -20.80 -12.11
N SER A 369 19.88 -21.15 -12.75
CA SER A 369 21.21 -20.71 -12.31
C SER A 369 21.43 -19.19 -12.39
N TYR A 370 20.60 -18.45 -13.13
CA TYR A 370 20.66 -16.98 -13.20
C TYR A 370 19.59 -16.29 -12.38
N ARG A 371 18.76 -17.06 -11.67
CA ARG A 371 17.60 -16.53 -10.97
C ARG A 371 18.03 -15.61 -9.82
N LEU A 372 17.55 -14.38 -9.87
CA LEU A 372 17.68 -13.38 -8.83
C LEU A 372 16.27 -12.85 -8.51
N GLY A 373 15.66 -13.37 -7.45
CA GLY A 373 14.24 -13.15 -7.16
C GLY A 373 13.33 -13.84 -8.19
N LYS A 374 12.44 -13.08 -8.82
CA LYS A 374 11.64 -13.50 -10.00
C LYS A 374 12.28 -13.06 -11.33
N SER A 375 13.42 -12.37 -11.24
CA SER A 375 14.21 -11.88 -12.36
C SER A 375 15.39 -12.81 -12.64
N TYR A 376 16.10 -12.55 -13.74
CA TYR A 376 17.28 -13.31 -14.15
C TYR A 376 18.43 -12.34 -14.39
N TYR A 377 19.45 -12.42 -13.55
CA TYR A 377 20.67 -11.62 -13.66
C TYR A 377 21.73 -12.44 -14.40
N VAL A 378 22.16 -11.92 -15.55
CA VAL A 378 23.18 -12.57 -16.38
C VAL A 378 24.45 -11.72 -16.34
N PRO A 379 25.49 -12.16 -15.61
CA PRO A 379 26.74 -11.42 -15.53
C PRO A 379 27.51 -11.49 -16.85
N TYR A 380 28.29 -10.45 -17.13
CA TYR A 380 29.12 -10.30 -18.32
C TYR A 380 30.06 -11.50 -18.53
N GLU A 381 30.68 -12.00 -17.47
CA GLU A 381 31.65 -13.10 -17.53
C GLU A 381 31.03 -14.38 -18.10
N VAL A 382 29.78 -14.66 -17.72
CA VAL A 382 28.98 -15.77 -18.24
C VAL A 382 28.58 -15.51 -19.69
N ARG A 383 28.19 -14.27 -20.03
CA ARG A 383 27.91 -13.87 -21.40
C ARG A 383 29.14 -14.15 -22.29
N ARG A 384 30.33 -13.83 -21.81
CA ARG A 384 31.60 -14.02 -22.53
C ARG A 384 32.01 -15.50 -22.67
N GLU A 385 31.82 -16.32 -21.63
CA GLU A 385 32.24 -17.74 -21.62
C GLU A 385 31.23 -18.71 -22.28
N LYS A 386 29.92 -18.51 -22.14
CA LYS A 386 28.90 -19.40 -22.74
C LYS A 386 28.75 -19.21 -24.25
N PHE A 387 28.95 -18.00 -24.78
CA PHE A 387 29.04 -17.81 -26.23
C PHE A 387 30.34 -18.38 -26.85
N GLN A 388 31.23 -18.99 -26.05
CA GLN A 388 32.41 -19.72 -26.53
C GLN A 388 32.51 -21.21 -26.09
N THR A 389 31.99 -21.65 -24.93
CA THR A 389 32.33 -22.99 -24.39
C THR A 389 31.25 -23.80 -23.64
N GLY A 390 30.02 -23.29 -23.47
CA GLY A 390 28.89 -24.11 -22.97
C GLY A 390 29.00 -24.66 -21.54
N ALA A 391 29.76 -24.04 -20.64
CA ALA A 391 29.89 -24.48 -19.25
C ALA A 391 28.75 -23.95 -18.34
N LYS A 392 28.39 -24.71 -17.29
CA LYS A 392 27.54 -24.27 -16.16
C LYS A 392 28.43 -23.93 -14.96
N LEU A 393 28.22 -22.76 -14.34
CA LEU A 393 28.89 -22.36 -13.10
C LEU A 393 27.90 -22.38 -11.92
N ASP A 394 28.39 -22.72 -10.72
CA ASP A 394 27.63 -22.85 -9.46
C ASP A 394 27.19 -21.46 -8.96
N SER A 395 25.88 -21.18 -9.01
CA SER A 395 25.28 -19.87 -8.75
C SER A 395 24.86 -19.66 -7.29
N ARG A 396 25.79 -19.87 -6.37
CA ARG A 396 25.61 -19.44 -4.98
C ARG A 396 26.17 -18.03 -4.81
N LEU A 397 25.39 -17.04 -5.21
CA LEU A 397 25.58 -15.66 -4.75
C LEU A 397 25.17 -15.63 -3.27
N SER A 398 26.16 -15.62 -2.38
CA SER A 398 25.95 -15.42 -0.95
C SER A 398 25.39 -14.02 -0.73
N SER A 399 24.28 -13.94 0.01
CA SER A 399 23.51 -12.74 0.33
C SER A 399 24.23 -11.72 1.24
N GLU A 400 25.56 -11.70 1.27
CA GLU A 400 26.36 -10.89 2.21
C GLU A 400 27.48 -10.05 1.55
N GLU A 401 27.64 -10.07 0.22
CA GLU A 401 28.61 -9.22 -0.49
C GLU A 401 27.93 -8.37 -1.58
N THR A 402 28.05 -7.05 -1.50
CA THR A 402 27.65 -6.12 -2.56
C THR A 402 28.56 -6.28 -3.77
N LEU A 403 28.00 -6.64 -4.92
CA LEU A 403 28.75 -6.83 -6.18
C LEU A 403 28.63 -5.58 -7.06
N ASP A 404 29.74 -5.22 -7.71
CA ASP A 404 29.78 -4.13 -8.67
C ASP A 404 29.10 -4.56 -9.99
N TRP A 405 28.25 -3.69 -10.56
CA TRP A 405 27.62 -3.89 -11.87
C TRP A 405 28.65 -3.70 -12.98
N HIS A 406 28.79 -4.69 -13.86
CA HIS A 406 29.59 -4.54 -15.08
C HIS A 406 28.73 -3.91 -16.19
N PRO A 407 29.25 -2.97 -17.03
CA PRO A 407 28.48 -2.32 -18.11
C PRO A 407 27.88 -3.23 -19.19
N GLU A 408 28.17 -4.54 -19.14
CA GLU A 408 27.62 -5.54 -20.06
C GLU A 408 26.75 -6.59 -19.34
N ASP A 409 26.52 -6.41 -18.04
CA ASP A 409 25.54 -7.17 -17.29
C ASP A 409 24.13 -6.86 -17.80
N SER A 410 23.20 -7.77 -17.55
CA SER A 410 21.80 -7.52 -17.90
C SER A 410 20.88 -8.20 -16.91
N LEU A 411 19.85 -7.46 -16.51
CA LEU A 411 18.76 -7.98 -15.70
C LEU A 411 17.53 -8.17 -16.58
N TYR A 412 17.02 -9.41 -16.63
CA TYR A 412 15.84 -9.77 -17.39
C TYR A 412 14.67 -10.11 -16.48
N LEU A 413 13.51 -9.54 -16.77
CA LEU A 413 12.25 -9.86 -16.10
C LEU A 413 11.28 -10.45 -17.10
N PRO A 414 10.92 -11.73 -16.99
CA PRO A 414 9.93 -12.34 -17.88
C PRO A 414 8.54 -11.72 -17.66
N LEU A 415 7.83 -11.50 -18.76
CA LEU A 415 6.40 -11.21 -18.76
C LEU A 415 5.66 -12.53 -18.92
N TYR A 416 4.99 -12.97 -17.86
CA TYR A 416 4.25 -14.24 -17.87
C TYR A 416 2.80 -14.06 -18.35
N ARG A 417 2.28 -15.12 -18.96
CA ARG A 417 0.85 -15.41 -19.11
C ARG A 417 0.67 -16.87 -18.76
N GLU A 418 -0.07 -17.14 -17.70
CA GLU A 418 -0.09 -18.46 -17.07
C GLU A 418 1.36 -18.93 -16.81
N ASP A 419 1.74 -20.10 -17.31
CA ASP A 419 3.09 -20.66 -17.15
C ASP A 419 4.04 -20.34 -18.32
N GLN A 420 3.61 -19.51 -19.27
CA GLN A 420 4.37 -19.18 -20.49
C GLN A 420 4.92 -17.76 -20.43
N ILE A 421 6.14 -17.56 -20.96
CA ILE A 421 6.73 -16.23 -21.12
C ILE A 421 6.27 -15.66 -22.48
N ILE A 422 5.61 -14.51 -22.44
CA ILE A 422 5.11 -13.79 -23.63
C ILE A 422 5.98 -12.61 -24.04
N GLY A 423 6.97 -12.27 -23.22
CA GLY A 423 7.88 -11.17 -23.45
C GLY A 423 8.83 -10.99 -22.28
N GLN A 424 9.55 -9.88 -22.27
CA GLN A 424 10.51 -9.55 -21.22
C GLN A 424 10.65 -8.04 -21.04
N ILE A 425 11.08 -7.65 -19.85
CA ILE A 425 11.70 -6.36 -19.56
C ILE A 425 13.20 -6.61 -19.37
N SER A 426 14.03 -5.77 -19.93
CA SER A 426 15.47 -5.73 -19.69
C SER A 426 15.82 -4.35 -19.15
N VAL A 427 16.61 -4.31 -18.07
CA VAL A 427 17.15 -3.05 -17.53
C VAL A 427 18.66 -3.15 -17.35
N ASP A 428 19.29 -1.99 -17.38
CA ASP A 428 20.74 -1.84 -17.36
C ASP A 428 21.12 -0.44 -16.82
N ASP A 429 22.41 -0.27 -16.50
CA ASP A 429 23.02 0.96 -16.00
C ASP A 429 22.37 1.48 -14.72
N PRO A 430 22.52 0.74 -13.60
CA PRO A 430 22.09 1.23 -12.30
C PRO A 430 22.93 2.45 -11.90
N GLU A 431 22.28 3.49 -11.40
CA GLU A 431 22.90 4.79 -11.07
C GLU A 431 24.01 4.67 -10.01
N ASP A 432 23.89 3.71 -9.10
CA ASP A 432 24.88 3.42 -8.06
C ASP A 432 25.99 2.48 -8.52
N GLY A 433 25.88 1.92 -9.73
CA GLY A 433 26.84 0.96 -10.29
C GLY A 433 26.86 -0.37 -9.55
N LEU A 434 25.81 -0.73 -8.81
CA LEU A 434 25.73 -1.97 -8.03
C LEU A 434 24.75 -2.97 -8.65
N VAL A 435 25.00 -4.26 -8.42
CA VAL A 435 23.99 -5.29 -8.68
C VAL A 435 22.80 -5.03 -7.76
N PRO A 436 21.57 -4.94 -8.31
CA PRO A 436 20.37 -4.57 -7.55
C PRO A 436 20.12 -5.56 -6.41
N ASP A 437 19.75 -5.02 -5.24
CA ASP A 437 19.31 -5.85 -4.13
C ASP A 437 17.81 -6.19 -4.24
N GLN A 438 17.27 -6.89 -3.25
CA GLN A 438 15.86 -7.29 -3.27
C GLN A 438 14.88 -6.10 -3.17
N GLU A 439 15.26 -5.00 -2.52
CA GLU A 439 14.44 -3.77 -2.48
C GLU A 439 14.41 -3.09 -3.84
N ASP A 440 15.50 -3.11 -4.60
CA ASP A 440 15.58 -2.56 -5.96
C ASP A 440 14.81 -3.41 -6.99
N LEU A 441 14.80 -4.74 -6.81
CA LEU A 441 14.11 -5.68 -7.69
C LEU A 441 12.59 -5.66 -7.52
N GLN A 442 12.10 -5.38 -6.31
CA GLN A 442 10.67 -5.53 -6.01
C GLN A 442 9.76 -4.59 -6.83
N PRO A 443 10.05 -3.29 -7.01
CA PRO A 443 9.27 -2.42 -7.88
C PRO A 443 9.23 -2.89 -9.34
N ILE A 444 10.37 -3.30 -9.89
CA ILE A 444 10.46 -3.70 -11.31
C ILE A 444 9.78 -5.04 -11.58
N GLU A 445 9.85 -6.00 -10.64
CA GLU A 445 9.10 -7.25 -10.71
C GLU A 445 7.59 -7.03 -10.63
N ASN A 446 7.14 -6.09 -9.79
CA ASN A 446 5.74 -5.70 -9.71
C ASN A 446 5.26 -5.06 -11.02
N PHE A 447 6.07 -4.18 -11.61
CA PHE A 447 5.73 -3.59 -12.90
C PHE A 447 5.69 -4.66 -14.01
N ALA A 448 6.62 -5.63 -14.04
CA ALA A 448 6.55 -6.75 -14.98
C ALA A 448 5.24 -7.54 -14.86
N LEU A 449 4.79 -7.83 -13.63
CA LEU A 449 3.49 -8.48 -13.39
C LEU A 449 2.31 -7.62 -13.87
N LEU A 450 2.31 -6.32 -13.55
CA LEU A 450 1.25 -5.40 -13.97
C LEU A 450 1.19 -5.25 -15.49
N THR A 451 2.34 -5.22 -16.16
CA THR A 451 2.45 -5.21 -17.62
C THR A 451 1.85 -6.46 -18.23
N SER A 452 2.18 -7.64 -17.69
CA SER A 452 1.57 -8.92 -18.09
C SER A 452 0.04 -8.88 -18.02
N LEU A 453 -0.50 -8.45 -16.88
CA LEU A 453 -1.95 -8.35 -16.66
C LEU A 453 -2.62 -7.33 -17.59
N ALA A 454 -1.98 -6.18 -17.79
CA ALA A 454 -2.50 -5.12 -18.67
C ALA A 454 -2.55 -5.59 -20.14
N LEU A 455 -1.52 -6.28 -20.61
CA LEU A 455 -1.46 -6.86 -21.96
C LEU A 455 -2.53 -7.93 -22.16
N GLU A 456 -2.70 -8.83 -21.18
CA GLU A 456 -3.74 -9.86 -21.21
C GLU A 456 -5.15 -9.25 -21.29
N LYS A 457 -5.42 -8.22 -20.47
CA LYS A 457 -6.69 -7.48 -20.49
C LYS A 457 -7.00 -6.86 -21.85
N LEU A 458 -5.99 -6.33 -22.55
CA LEU A 458 -6.17 -5.79 -23.91
C LEU A 458 -6.52 -6.88 -24.92
N GLU A 459 -5.91 -8.05 -24.83
CA GLU A 459 -6.23 -9.17 -25.72
C GLU A 459 -7.64 -9.71 -25.48
N LEU A 460 -8.05 -9.85 -24.22
CA LEU A 460 -9.42 -10.25 -23.87
C LEU A 460 -10.46 -9.26 -24.40
N LYS A 461 -10.15 -7.95 -24.43
CA LYS A 461 -11.02 -6.94 -25.06
C LYS A 461 -11.07 -7.07 -26.58
N LYS A 462 -9.97 -7.44 -27.25
CA LYS A 462 -9.94 -7.69 -28.71
C LYS A 462 -10.71 -8.96 -29.09
N ASN A 463 -10.72 -9.97 -28.21
CA ASN A 463 -11.36 -11.27 -28.45
C ASN A 463 -12.83 -11.34 -27.98
N LYS A 464 -13.40 -10.27 -27.40
CA LYS A 464 -14.85 -10.21 -27.14
C LYS A 464 -15.61 -10.05 -28.46
N PRO A 465 -16.54 -10.95 -28.82
CA PRO A 465 -17.42 -10.73 -29.96
C PRO A 465 -18.20 -9.45 -29.71
N HIS A 466 -18.24 -8.54 -30.69
CA HIS A 466 -19.14 -7.39 -30.66
C HIS A 466 -20.58 -7.93 -30.55
N GLN A 467 -21.16 -7.83 -29.35
CA GLN A 467 -22.59 -8.00 -29.10
C GLN A 467 -23.28 -6.64 -29.06
#